data_AF-A0A7J4N448-F1
#
_entry.id   AF-A0A7J4N448-F1
#
_cell.length_a   1.000
_cell.length_b   1.000
_cell.length_c   1.000
_cell.angle_alpha   90.00
_cell.angle_beta   90.00
_cell.angle_gamma   90.00
#
_symmetry.space_group_name_H-M   'P 1'
#
loop_
_entity.id
_entity.type
_entity.pdbx_description
1 polymer ?
#
loop_
_entity_poly.entity_id
_entity_poly.type
_entity_poly.pdbx_seq_one_letter_code
_entity_poly.pdbx_strand_id
1 'polypeptide(L)'
;IVTTAASHVHPSGKSWEGEMGVWGDHHIPRLEELSTGIRSNGALSLVQIFHGGLRAPRSLTGMQPVSASKNLENGVEEECRALSEEEILGLVSSFGEAAERCERAGFDGIEIHGAHGYLICQFLGTRTNRRVDRWGGDLEGRSLFLREVIREVRNRTSERFLVCVRISPEHEVGVTLAESLELSKMMGGWDVDMIHISCWDAFKG
;
A
#
# COMPACT_ATOMS: atom_id res chain seq x y z
N ILE A 1 0.27 0.75 -19.99
CA ILE A 1 -0.42 0.79 -18.68
C ILE A 1 -0.22 2.18 -18.10
N VAL A 2 -1.27 2.81 -17.63
CA VAL A 2 -1.24 4.08 -16.89
C VAL A 2 -1.56 3.75 -15.44
N THR A 3 -0.64 4.05 -14.53
CA THR A 3 -0.86 3.93 -13.09
C THR A 3 -1.08 5.33 -12.52
N THR A 4 -2.14 5.52 -11.74
CA THR A 4 -2.41 6.81 -11.09
C THR A 4 -1.32 7.17 -10.07
N ALA A 5 -1.31 8.41 -9.60
CA ALA A 5 -0.63 8.74 -8.35
C ALA A 5 -1.23 7.93 -7.17
N ALA A 6 -0.51 7.91 -6.05
CA ALA A 6 -0.93 7.17 -4.85
C ALA A 6 -2.29 7.67 -4.31
N SER A 7 -3.12 6.73 -3.89
CA SER A 7 -4.51 6.97 -3.45
C SER A 7 -4.81 6.30 -2.12
N HIS A 8 -5.20 7.09 -1.10
CA HIS A 8 -5.41 6.55 0.24
C HIS A 8 -6.68 5.68 0.33
N VAL A 9 -6.50 4.50 0.92
CA VAL A 9 -7.57 3.49 1.13
C VAL A 9 -8.42 3.75 2.36
N HIS A 10 -7.98 4.64 3.25
CA HIS A 10 -8.67 4.98 4.49
C HIS A 10 -8.44 6.47 4.81
N PRO A 11 -9.40 7.20 5.43
CA PRO A 11 -9.23 8.62 5.77
C PRO A 11 -7.96 8.93 6.58
N SER A 12 -7.53 8.02 7.46
CA SER A 12 -6.29 8.16 8.24
C SER A 12 -5.00 7.99 7.43
N GLY A 13 -5.10 7.63 6.15
CA GLY A 13 -3.96 7.32 5.30
C GLY A 13 -3.46 8.49 4.44
N LYS A 14 -4.18 9.62 4.43
CA LYS A 14 -3.86 10.78 3.60
C LYS A 14 -2.55 11.43 4.04
N SER A 15 -1.68 11.68 3.08
CA SER A 15 -0.29 12.13 3.25
C SER A 15 -0.01 13.52 2.66
N TRP A 16 -0.79 14.01 1.68
CA TRP A 16 -0.66 15.37 1.16
C TRP A 16 -2.00 16.02 0.76
N GLU A 17 -2.00 17.35 0.62
CA GLU A 17 -3.16 18.10 0.13
C GLU A 17 -3.42 17.80 -1.36
N GLY A 18 -4.69 17.68 -1.74
CA GLY A 18 -5.07 17.30 -3.11
C GLY A 18 -4.86 15.82 -3.46
N GLU A 19 -4.41 14.98 -2.51
CA GLU A 19 -4.26 13.54 -2.73
C GLU A 19 -5.58 12.85 -3.08
N MET A 20 -5.53 11.97 -4.08
CA MET A 20 -6.66 11.14 -4.50
C MET A 20 -7.04 10.13 -3.41
N GLY A 21 -8.33 9.85 -3.25
CA GLY A 21 -8.85 8.86 -2.30
C GLY A 21 -9.62 7.75 -2.99
N VAL A 22 -9.60 6.57 -2.39
CA VAL A 22 -10.39 5.39 -2.80
C VAL A 22 -11.08 4.72 -1.60
N TRP A 23 -11.27 5.48 -0.52
CA TRP A 23 -11.73 4.99 0.78
C TRP A 23 -13.25 4.97 0.96
N GLY A 24 -14.02 5.42 -0.02
CA GLY A 24 -15.47 5.52 0.09
C GLY A 24 -16.17 5.66 -1.25
N ASP A 25 -17.44 5.25 -1.29
CA ASP A 25 -18.22 5.15 -2.53
C ASP A 25 -18.48 6.49 -3.22
N HIS A 26 -18.37 7.61 -2.49
CA HIS A 26 -18.47 8.96 -3.06
C HIS A 26 -17.35 9.28 -4.07
N HIS A 27 -16.25 8.50 -4.10
CA HIS A 27 -15.18 8.65 -5.09
C HIS A 27 -15.53 7.99 -6.43
N ILE A 28 -16.42 6.98 -6.46
CA ILE A 28 -16.67 6.13 -7.62
C ILE A 28 -17.01 6.94 -8.88
N PRO A 29 -17.93 7.94 -8.85
CA PRO A 29 -18.29 8.65 -10.08
C PRO A 29 -17.10 9.35 -10.78
N ARG A 30 -16.17 9.94 -10.00
CA ARG A 30 -14.97 10.59 -10.57
C ARG A 30 -13.89 9.59 -10.97
N LEU A 31 -13.82 8.46 -10.26
CA LEU A 31 -12.96 7.34 -10.64
C LEU A 31 -13.42 6.70 -11.96
N GLU A 32 -14.73 6.60 -12.19
CA GLU A 32 -15.33 6.14 -13.46
C GLU A 32 -15.03 7.08 -14.63
N GLU A 33 -15.12 8.39 -14.40
CA GLU A 33 -14.71 9.40 -15.40
C GLU A 33 -13.23 9.21 -15.77
N LEU A 34 -12.36 9.02 -14.78
CA LEU A 34 -10.92 8.83 -14.99
C LEU A 34 -10.60 7.53 -15.74
N SER A 35 -11.13 6.39 -15.29
CA SER A 35 -10.90 5.08 -15.93
C SER A 35 -11.44 5.07 -17.37
N THR A 36 -12.61 5.67 -17.60
CA THR A 36 -13.23 5.78 -18.94
C THR A 36 -12.39 6.65 -19.86
N GLY A 37 -11.85 7.77 -19.35
CA GLY A 37 -10.94 8.63 -20.10
C GLY A 37 -9.66 7.91 -20.52
N ILE A 38 -9.03 7.17 -19.60
CA ILE A 38 -7.83 6.38 -19.91
C ILE A 38 -8.14 5.28 -20.94
N ARG A 39 -9.20 4.51 -20.72
CA ARG A 39 -9.63 3.42 -21.61
C ARG A 39 -9.98 3.92 -23.01
N SER A 40 -10.64 5.07 -23.14
CA SER A 40 -10.98 5.68 -24.43
C SER A 40 -9.73 6.08 -25.25
N ASN A 41 -8.57 6.21 -24.59
CA ASN A 41 -7.28 6.44 -25.24
C ASN A 41 -6.47 5.14 -25.45
N GLY A 42 -7.09 3.96 -25.26
CA GLY A 42 -6.49 2.65 -25.57
C GLY A 42 -5.48 2.15 -24.54
N ALA A 43 -5.45 2.70 -23.32
CA ALA A 43 -4.56 2.27 -22.25
C ALA A 43 -5.30 1.46 -21.17
N LEU A 44 -4.62 0.45 -20.63
CA LEU A 44 -4.99 -0.17 -19.35
C LEU A 44 -4.68 0.78 -18.19
N SER A 45 -5.52 0.76 -17.17
CA SER A 45 -5.49 1.68 -16.03
C SER A 45 -5.35 0.93 -14.70
N LEU A 46 -4.38 1.34 -13.88
CA LEU A 46 -4.19 0.84 -12.51
C LEU A 46 -4.30 2.00 -11.51
N VAL A 47 -4.91 1.77 -10.35
CA VAL A 47 -4.84 2.71 -9.22
C VAL A 47 -3.75 2.28 -8.25
N GLN A 48 -2.79 3.16 -7.95
CA GLN A 48 -1.82 2.89 -6.90
C GLN A 48 -2.47 3.14 -5.53
N ILE A 49 -2.83 2.09 -4.81
CA ILE A 49 -3.52 2.18 -3.51
C ILE A 49 -2.50 2.11 -2.36
N PHE A 50 -2.66 2.97 -1.36
CA PHE A 50 -1.71 3.05 -0.24
C PHE A 50 -2.34 3.56 1.06
N HIS A 51 -1.51 3.58 2.11
CA HIS A 51 -1.79 4.26 3.38
C HIS A 51 -0.50 4.92 3.87
N GLY A 52 -0.56 6.20 4.26
CA GLY A 52 0.61 6.98 4.66
C GLY A 52 1.33 6.45 5.91
N GLY A 53 0.58 5.84 6.83
CA GLY A 53 1.14 5.29 8.06
C GLY A 53 1.75 6.39 8.92
N LEU A 54 3.02 6.23 9.33
CA LEU A 54 3.79 7.28 10.03
C LEU A 54 3.82 8.62 9.25
N ARG A 55 3.68 8.58 7.92
CA ARG A 55 3.74 9.75 7.03
C ARG A 55 2.36 10.35 6.72
N ALA A 56 1.30 9.93 7.42
CA ALA A 56 -0.03 10.52 7.31
C ALA A 56 -0.21 11.59 8.42
N PRO A 57 0.02 12.88 8.14
CA PRO A 57 0.05 13.92 9.16
C PRO A 57 -1.31 14.15 9.81
N ARG A 58 -1.34 14.44 11.12
CA ARG A 58 -2.58 14.78 11.84
C ARG A 58 -3.19 16.07 11.31
N SER A 59 -2.38 17.01 10.84
CA SER A 59 -2.87 18.25 10.23
C SER A 59 -3.82 18.00 9.04
N LEU A 60 -3.65 16.88 8.32
CA LEU A 60 -4.49 16.50 7.18
C LEU A 60 -5.59 15.49 7.54
N THR A 61 -5.31 14.56 8.45
CA THR A 61 -6.21 13.44 8.76
C THR A 61 -7.10 13.69 9.97
N GLY A 62 -6.72 14.62 10.85
CA GLY A 62 -7.33 14.81 12.17
C GLY A 62 -7.03 13.67 13.16
N MET A 63 -6.19 12.70 12.77
CA MET A 63 -5.91 11.48 13.54
C MET A 63 -4.42 11.37 13.85
N GLN A 64 -4.07 10.74 14.98
CA GLN A 64 -2.66 10.41 15.25
C GLN A 64 -2.16 9.42 14.18
N PRO A 65 -0.96 9.63 13.59
CA PRO A 65 -0.37 8.69 12.65
C PRO A 65 -0.19 7.30 13.26
N VAL A 66 -0.18 6.28 12.40
CA VAL A 66 -0.12 4.87 12.82
C VAL A 66 0.95 4.09 12.06
N SER A 67 1.54 3.08 12.69
CA SER A 67 2.47 2.16 12.03
C SER A 67 2.50 0.80 12.74
N ALA A 68 3.36 -0.12 12.27
CA ALA A 68 3.54 -1.43 12.89
C ALA A 68 4.02 -1.31 14.35
N SER A 69 4.84 -0.30 14.65
CA SER A 69 5.32 0.02 15.99
C SER A 69 5.30 1.54 16.20
N LYS A 70 5.59 1.97 17.43
CA LYS A 70 5.74 3.39 17.77
C LYS A 70 7.02 3.95 17.13
N ASN A 71 6.93 4.88 16.18
CA ASN A 71 8.07 5.41 15.42
C ASN A 71 8.03 6.94 15.31
N LEU A 72 9.20 7.55 15.15
CA LEU A 72 9.40 8.96 14.83
C LEU A 72 10.56 9.06 13.83
N GLU A 73 10.36 9.79 12.73
CA GLU A 73 11.36 10.01 11.68
C GLU A 73 11.57 11.52 11.46
N ASN A 74 12.69 11.90 10.85
CA ASN A 74 12.88 13.28 10.42
C ASN A 74 11.88 13.62 9.30
N GLY A 75 11.24 14.79 9.40
CA GLY A 75 10.30 15.27 8.38
C GLY A 75 8.86 14.80 8.53
N VAL A 76 8.51 14.09 9.62
CA VAL A 76 7.10 13.82 9.98
C VAL A 76 6.66 14.74 11.12
N GLU A 77 5.36 15.07 11.19
CA GLU A 77 4.83 16.06 12.14
C GLU A 77 4.87 15.59 13.60
N GLU A 78 4.60 14.30 13.82
CA GLU A 78 4.50 13.73 15.15
C GLU A 78 4.84 12.23 15.14
N GLU A 79 5.00 11.69 16.33
CA GLU A 79 5.25 10.26 16.56
C GLU A 79 3.99 9.43 16.27
N CYS A 80 4.14 8.33 15.54
CA CYS A 80 3.05 7.40 15.30
C CYS A 80 2.85 6.46 16.49
N ARG A 81 1.61 6.01 16.67
CA ARG A 81 1.29 4.90 17.58
C ARG A 81 1.38 3.55 16.86
N ALA A 82 1.56 2.48 17.62
CA ALA A 82 1.45 1.12 17.11
C ALA A 82 -0.03 0.76 16.85
N LEU A 83 -0.30 0.06 15.75
CA LEU A 83 -1.61 -0.51 15.46
C LEU A 83 -1.92 -1.72 16.38
N SER A 84 -3.16 -1.87 16.81
CA SER A 84 -3.66 -3.14 17.36
C SER A 84 -3.90 -4.17 16.26
N GLU A 85 -4.12 -5.44 16.61
CA GLU A 85 -4.44 -6.47 15.62
C GLU A 85 -5.77 -6.18 14.90
N GLU A 86 -6.78 -5.70 15.62
CA GLU A 86 -8.07 -5.31 15.05
C GLU A 86 -7.92 -4.18 14.04
N GLU A 87 -7.05 -3.20 14.31
CA GLU A 87 -6.78 -2.10 13.40
C GLU A 87 -5.98 -2.54 12.17
N ILE A 88 -5.04 -3.49 12.33
CA ILE A 88 -4.33 -4.10 11.20
C ILE A 88 -5.34 -4.78 10.27
N LEU A 89 -6.24 -5.60 10.82
CA LEU A 89 -7.27 -6.29 10.04
C LEU A 89 -8.29 -5.32 9.42
N GLY A 90 -8.64 -4.24 10.13
CA GLY A 90 -9.49 -3.16 9.58
C GLY A 90 -8.84 -2.47 8.37
N LEU A 91 -7.52 -2.24 8.43
CA LEU A 91 -6.78 -1.69 7.29
C LEU A 91 -6.68 -2.71 6.14
N VAL A 92 -6.48 -4.01 6.42
CA VAL A 92 -6.58 -5.07 5.39
C VAL A 92 -7.92 -4.99 4.65
N SER A 93 -9.05 -4.91 5.38
CA SER A 93 -10.39 -4.72 4.78
C SER A 93 -10.46 -3.43 3.95
N SER A 94 -9.89 -2.32 4.45
CA SER A 94 -9.88 -1.04 3.74
C SER A 94 -9.16 -1.12 2.39
N PHE A 95 -8.03 -1.84 2.31
CA PHE A 95 -7.34 -2.10 1.04
C PHE A 95 -8.20 -2.92 0.08
N GLY A 96 -8.86 -3.98 0.57
CA GLY A 96 -9.76 -4.80 -0.24
C GLY A 96 -10.95 -4.02 -0.79
N GLU A 97 -11.64 -3.27 0.07
CA GLU A 97 -12.76 -2.42 -0.35
C GLU A 97 -12.33 -1.32 -1.32
N ALA A 98 -11.14 -0.76 -1.16
CA ALA A 98 -10.58 0.20 -2.11
C ALA A 98 -10.37 -0.44 -3.49
N ALA A 99 -9.85 -1.67 -3.55
CA ALA A 99 -9.70 -2.40 -4.81
C ALA A 99 -11.04 -2.72 -5.47
N GLU A 100 -12.04 -3.16 -4.67
CA GLU A 100 -13.41 -3.38 -5.13
C GLU A 100 -14.03 -2.11 -5.73
N ARG A 101 -13.84 -0.95 -5.08
CA ARG A 101 -14.28 0.35 -5.62
C ARG A 101 -13.56 0.71 -6.92
N CYS A 102 -12.27 0.41 -7.04
CA CYS A 102 -11.51 0.64 -8.28
C CYS A 102 -12.03 -0.24 -9.42
N GLU A 103 -12.31 -1.52 -9.18
CA GLU A 103 -12.90 -2.42 -10.18
C GLU A 103 -14.31 -1.98 -10.58
N ARG A 104 -15.16 -1.65 -9.60
CA ARG A 104 -16.50 -1.08 -9.86
C ARG A 104 -16.44 0.18 -10.70
N ALA A 105 -15.42 1.02 -10.47
CA ALA A 105 -15.18 2.22 -11.25
C ALA A 105 -14.57 1.95 -12.64
N GLY A 106 -14.34 0.69 -13.01
CA GLY A 106 -13.89 0.28 -14.34
C GLY A 106 -12.39 0.42 -14.59
N PHE A 107 -11.56 0.47 -13.53
CA PHE A 107 -10.11 0.26 -13.66
C PHE A 107 -9.81 -1.21 -13.98
N ASP A 108 -8.68 -1.45 -14.64
CA ASP A 108 -8.25 -2.81 -15.02
C ASP A 108 -7.50 -3.51 -13.87
N GLY A 109 -7.11 -2.76 -12.84
CA GLY A 109 -6.42 -3.30 -11.67
C GLY A 109 -5.96 -2.25 -10.67
N ILE A 110 -5.13 -2.69 -9.73
CA ILE A 110 -4.48 -1.85 -8.74
C ILE A 110 -2.98 -2.15 -8.63
N GLU A 111 -2.26 -1.20 -8.04
CA GLU A 111 -0.90 -1.40 -7.54
C GLU A 111 -0.87 -1.14 -6.03
N ILE A 112 -0.56 -2.17 -5.24
CA ILE A 112 -0.39 -2.07 -3.79
C ILE A 112 0.95 -1.40 -3.49
N HIS A 113 0.93 -0.24 -2.83
CA HIS A 113 2.15 0.52 -2.53
C HIS A 113 2.88 -0.01 -1.28
N GLY A 114 3.80 -0.95 -1.47
CA GLY A 114 4.74 -1.49 -0.46
C GLY A 114 6.09 -0.79 -0.36
N ALA A 115 6.29 0.34 -1.05
CA ALA A 115 7.56 1.07 -1.14
C ALA A 115 7.64 2.38 -0.30
N HIS A 116 8.80 3.05 -0.37
CA HIS A 116 9.04 4.45 0.05
C HIS A 116 8.72 4.80 1.51
N GLY A 117 8.79 3.83 2.42
CA GLY A 117 8.57 4.08 3.84
C GLY A 117 7.13 4.47 4.19
N TYR A 118 6.14 4.15 3.35
CA TYR A 118 4.71 4.18 3.72
C TYR A 118 4.30 2.93 4.48
N LEU A 119 3.03 2.81 4.90
CA LEU A 119 2.59 1.84 5.90
C LEU A 119 3.09 0.40 5.64
N ILE A 120 2.88 -0.16 4.45
CA ILE A 120 3.32 -1.52 4.14
C ILE A 120 4.86 -1.63 4.20
N CYS A 121 5.58 -0.65 3.66
CA CYS A 121 7.05 -0.60 3.76
C CYS A 121 7.51 -0.50 5.23
N GLN A 122 6.75 0.20 6.08
CA GLN A 122 7.02 0.29 7.52
C GLN A 122 6.78 -1.06 8.23
N PHE A 123 5.80 -1.86 7.81
CA PHE A 123 5.65 -3.24 8.29
C PHE A 123 6.81 -4.14 7.84
N LEU A 124 7.27 -3.98 6.59
CA LEU A 124 8.40 -4.71 6.05
C LEU A 124 9.73 -4.31 6.69
N GLY A 125 9.89 -3.08 7.21
CA GLY A 125 11.16 -2.60 7.74
C GLY A 125 11.51 -3.11 9.15
N THR A 126 12.71 -3.64 9.34
CA THR A 126 13.20 -4.06 10.68
C THR A 126 13.36 -2.91 11.67
N ARG A 127 13.55 -1.67 11.19
CA ARG A 127 13.67 -0.48 12.04
C ARG A 127 12.34 0.19 12.33
N THR A 128 11.26 -0.15 11.64
CA THR A 128 9.93 0.43 11.86
C THR A 128 8.92 -0.59 12.40
N ASN A 129 9.20 -1.88 12.25
CA ASN A 129 8.43 -2.97 12.81
C ASN A 129 9.28 -3.76 13.82
N ARG A 130 9.04 -3.49 15.11
CA ARG A 130 9.67 -4.17 16.26
C ARG A 130 8.64 -4.99 17.04
N ARG A 131 7.55 -5.42 16.38
CA ARG A 131 6.52 -6.24 17.01
C ARG A 131 7.08 -7.61 17.34
N VAL A 132 6.56 -8.20 18.42
CA VAL A 132 6.87 -9.56 18.88
C VAL A 132 5.70 -10.52 18.72
N ASP A 133 4.62 -10.05 18.07
CA ASP A 133 3.48 -10.86 17.68
C ASP A 133 3.63 -11.35 16.22
N ARG A 134 2.58 -11.97 15.67
CA ARG A 134 2.60 -12.55 14.32
C ARG A 134 2.82 -11.54 13.18
N TRP A 135 2.75 -10.23 13.46
CA TRP A 135 2.90 -9.17 12.47
C TRP A 135 4.31 -8.58 12.42
N GLY A 136 5.27 -9.13 13.16
CA GLY A 136 6.66 -8.71 13.17
C GLY A 136 7.64 -9.86 13.38
N GLY A 137 8.86 -9.53 13.80
CA GLY A 137 9.95 -10.51 13.92
C GLY A 137 10.65 -10.73 12.58
N ASP A 138 10.65 -11.96 12.09
CA ASP A 138 11.31 -12.33 10.83
C ASP A 138 10.58 -11.78 9.60
N LEU A 139 11.08 -12.12 8.40
CA LEU A 139 10.49 -11.66 7.15
C LEU A 139 9.07 -12.22 6.94
N GLU A 140 8.75 -13.43 7.42
CA GLU A 140 7.41 -14.00 7.31
C GLU A 140 6.40 -13.19 8.12
N GLY A 141 6.70 -12.89 9.39
CA GLY A 141 5.83 -12.07 10.23
C GLY A 141 5.70 -10.63 9.73
N ARG A 142 6.81 -9.99 9.32
CA ARG A 142 6.80 -8.62 8.78
C ARG A 142 6.05 -8.50 7.44
N SER A 143 6.09 -9.54 6.61
CA SER A 143 5.39 -9.55 5.32
C SER A 143 3.93 -10.02 5.40
N LEU A 144 3.49 -10.53 6.56
CA LEU A 144 2.13 -11.01 6.75
C LEU A 144 1.08 -9.95 6.46
N PHE A 145 1.31 -8.69 6.84
CA PHE A 145 0.38 -7.60 6.52
C PHE A 145 0.19 -7.42 5.02
N LEU A 146 1.27 -7.41 4.23
CA LEU A 146 1.19 -7.34 2.77
C LEU A 146 0.47 -8.56 2.18
N ARG A 147 0.80 -9.77 2.66
CA ARG A 147 0.15 -11.00 2.22
C ARG A 147 -1.36 -10.99 2.46
N GLU A 148 -1.78 -10.52 3.63
CA GLU A 148 -3.19 -10.40 4.00
C GLU A 148 -3.91 -9.34 3.15
N VAL A 149 -3.26 -8.21 2.86
CA VAL A 149 -3.77 -7.20 1.92
C VAL A 149 -3.97 -7.80 0.52
N ILE A 150 -2.98 -8.53 -0.02
CA ILE A 150 -3.09 -9.16 -1.35
C ILE A 150 -4.25 -10.16 -1.37
N ARG A 151 -4.34 -11.02 -0.35
CA ARG A 151 -5.43 -12.00 -0.21
C ARG A 151 -6.80 -11.34 -0.17
N GLU A 152 -6.96 -10.28 0.61
CA GLU A 152 -8.23 -9.57 0.75
C GLU A 152 -8.64 -8.86 -0.55
N VAL A 153 -7.67 -8.28 -1.27
CA VAL A 153 -7.91 -7.71 -2.61
C VAL A 153 -8.40 -8.80 -3.57
N ARG A 154 -7.74 -9.95 -3.62
CA ARG A 154 -8.15 -11.09 -4.47
C ARG A 154 -9.52 -11.64 -4.10
N ASN A 155 -9.87 -11.68 -2.82
CA ASN A 155 -11.18 -12.15 -2.38
C ASN A 155 -12.35 -11.26 -2.84
N ARG A 156 -12.09 -9.99 -3.15
CA ARG A 156 -13.12 -8.99 -3.48
C ARG A 156 -13.16 -8.60 -4.94
N THR A 157 -12.15 -8.98 -5.71
CA THR A 157 -12.02 -8.59 -7.12
C THR A 157 -12.13 -9.78 -8.04
N SER A 158 -12.50 -9.56 -9.29
CA SER A 158 -12.59 -10.65 -10.26
C SER A 158 -11.21 -11.21 -10.62
N GLU A 159 -11.16 -12.46 -11.11
CA GLU A 159 -9.91 -13.09 -11.59
C GLU A 159 -9.21 -12.30 -12.71
N ARG A 160 -9.92 -11.41 -13.40
CA ARG A 160 -9.37 -10.58 -14.48
C ARG A 160 -8.75 -9.27 -13.98
N PHE A 161 -9.02 -8.90 -12.73
CA PHE A 161 -8.53 -7.67 -12.14
C PHE A 161 -7.04 -7.80 -11.81
N LEU A 162 -6.21 -6.90 -12.35
CA LEU A 162 -4.77 -6.97 -12.17
C LEU A 162 -4.37 -6.54 -10.75
N VAL A 163 -3.58 -7.35 -10.06
CA VAL A 163 -2.98 -7.03 -8.76
C VAL A 163 -1.48 -6.92 -8.92
N CYS A 164 -0.99 -5.68 -8.93
CA CYS A 164 0.43 -5.35 -8.91
C CYS A 164 0.87 -5.01 -7.48
N VAL A 165 2.13 -5.27 -7.13
CA VAL A 165 2.72 -4.84 -5.86
C VAL A 165 3.99 -4.05 -6.15
N ARG A 166 4.11 -2.85 -5.60
CA ARG A 166 5.32 -2.03 -5.69
C ARG A 166 6.14 -2.11 -4.41
N ILE A 167 7.42 -2.48 -4.50
CA ILE A 167 8.33 -2.56 -3.35
C ILE A 167 9.59 -1.73 -3.57
N SER A 168 10.17 -1.22 -2.48
CA SER A 168 11.51 -0.67 -2.50
C SER A 168 12.51 -1.82 -2.34
N PRO A 169 13.52 -1.96 -3.23
CA PRO A 169 14.52 -3.01 -3.09
C PRO A 169 15.33 -2.84 -1.80
N GLU A 170 15.60 -1.59 -1.41
CA GLU A 170 16.25 -1.19 -0.16
C GLU A 170 15.60 0.08 0.38
N HIS A 171 15.54 0.22 1.70
CA HIS A 171 15.04 1.44 2.34
C HIS A 171 15.56 1.62 3.76
N GLU A 172 15.71 2.88 4.19
CA GLU A 172 16.25 3.24 5.51
C GLU A 172 15.41 2.77 6.71
N VAL A 173 14.19 2.30 6.47
CA VAL A 173 13.33 1.65 7.47
C VAL A 173 13.81 0.24 7.83
N GLY A 174 14.94 -0.20 7.26
CA GLY A 174 15.52 -1.51 7.51
C GLY A 174 15.00 -2.60 6.57
N VAL A 175 14.62 -2.21 5.34
CA VAL A 175 14.40 -3.13 4.22
C VAL A 175 15.73 -3.28 3.47
N THR A 176 16.17 -4.52 3.23
CA THR A 176 17.43 -4.82 2.56
C THR A 176 17.18 -5.53 1.23
N LEU A 177 18.15 -5.45 0.30
CA LEU A 177 18.02 -6.09 -1.01
C LEU A 177 17.83 -7.61 -0.90
N ALA A 178 18.56 -8.24 0.02
CA ALA A 178 18.44 -9.67 0.28
C ALA A 178 17.03 -10.07 0.71
N GLU A 179 16.43 -9.32 1.64
CA GLU A 179 15.05 -9.57 2.07
C GLU A 179 14.03 -9.25 0.99
N SER A 180 14.25 -8.20 0.18
CA SER A 180 13.38 -7.88 -0.95
C SER A 180 13.39 -8.99 -2.01
N LEU A 181 14.54 -9.63 -2.27
CA LEU A 181 14.64 -10.79 -3.16
C LEU A 181 13.86 -11.99 -2.60
N GLU A 182 13.99 -12.30 -1.31
CA GLU A 182 13.20 -13.37 -0.68
C GLU A 182 11.70 -13.05 -0.68
N LEU A 183 11.32 -11.81 -0.38
CA LEU A 183 9.92 -11.34 -0.46
C LEU A 183 9.36 -11.50 -1.88
N SER A 184 10.12 -11.16 -2.92
CA SER A 184 9.72 -11.39 -4.32
C SER A 184 9.48 -12.86 -4.63
N LYS A 185 10.29 -13.78 -4.09
CA LYS A 185 10.05 -15.23 -4.24
C LYS A 185 8.79 -15.66 -3.49
N MET A 186 8.58 -15.17 -2.27
CA MET A 186 7.37 -15.46 -1.48
C MET A 186 6.10 -14.99 -2.21
N MET A 187 6.13 -13.78 -2.79
CA MET A 187 5.03 -13.23 -3.59
C MET A 187 4.69 -14.07 -4.83
N GLY A 188 5.63 -14.86 -5.35
CA GLY A 188 5.36 -15.82 -6.44
C GLY A 188 4.29 -16.86 -6.11
N GLY A 189 3.97 -17.07 -4.83
CA GLY A 189 2.88 -17.92 -4.37
C GLY A 189 1.65 -17.18 -3.85
N TRP A 190 1.56 -15.85 -4.00
CA TRP A 190 0.50 -15.01 -3.41
C TRP A 190 -0.50 -14.47 -4.45
N ASP A 191 -0.49 -15.03 -5.66
CA ASP A 191 -1.41 -14.61 -6.74
C ASP A 191 -1.25 -13.12 -7.11
N VAL A 192 -0.01 -12.67 -7.27
CA VAL A 192 0.34 -11.31 -7.75
C VAL A 192 0.67 -11.38 -9.24
N ASP A 193 0.12 -10.47 -10.05
CA ASP A 193 0.36 -10.47 -11.50
C ASP A 193 1.69 -9.80 -11.87
N MET A 194 2.08 -8.76 -11.12
CA MET A 194 3.25 -7.93 -11.40
C MET A 194 3.92 -7.46 -10.11
N ILE A 195 5.26 -7.48 -10.10
CA ILE A 195 6.06 -6.84 -9.06
C ILE A 195 6.78 -5.63 -9.67
N HIS A 196 6.53 -4.44 -9.13
CA HIS A 196 7.18 -3.21 -9.53
C HIS A 196 8.29 -2.86 -8.54
N ILE A 197 9.55 -2.93 -9.00
CA ILE A 197 10.71 -2.57 -8.19
C ILE A 197 10.96 -1.06 -8.28
N SER A 198 10.83 -0.36 -7.15
CA SER A 198 11.01 1.08 -7.08
C SER A 198 12.46 1.45 -6.79
N CYS A 199 13.23 1.75 -7.83
CA CYS A 199 14.60 2.21 -7.69
C CYS A 199 14.64 3.74 -7.50
N TRP A 200 15.17 4.21 -6.36
CA TRP A 200 15.47 5.64 -6.19
C TRP A 200 16.58 6.09 -7.15
N ASP A 201 17.54 5.21 -7.38
CA ASP A 201 18.56 5.31 -8.41
C ASP A 201 18.70 3.94 -9.07
N ALA A 202 18.33 3.84 -10.35
CA ALA A 202 18.37 2.58 -11.10
C ALA A 202 19.80 2.13 -11.47
N PHE A 203 20.80 2.96 -11.23
CA PHE A 203 22.21 2.69 -11.54
C PHE A 203 23.07 2.49 -10.30
N LYS A 204 22.46 2.48 -9.12
CA LYS A 204 23.17 2.27 -7.86
C LYS A 204 23.61 0.79 -7.76
N GLY A 205 24.94 0.60 -7.73
CA GLY A 205 25.61 -0.70 -7.60
C GLY A 205 26.17 -0.95 -6.22
#